data_AF-A0A1Q6RUU3-F1
#
_entry.id   AF-A0A1Q6RUU3-F1
#
_cell.length_a   1.000
_cell.length_b   1.000
_cell.length_c   1.000
_cell.angle_alpha   90.00
_cell.angle_beta   90.00
_cell.angle_gamma   90.00
#
_symmetry.space_group_name_H-M   'P 1'
#
loop_
_entity.id
_entity.type
_entity.pdbx_description
1 polymer ?
#
loop_
_entity_poly.entity_id
_entity_poly.type
_entity_poly.pdbx_seq_one_letter_code
_entity_poly.pdbx_strand_id
1 'polypeptide(L)'
;MPNRVQAKAALDAVIKKSRVHLYKPIQIAEILYRDRVFQDIDLLELEDYRTKSKRWRDDVCQVLLGRVCTSSAKFQDDLFNETAIPPVLINELGKENRRTNGGVEAYIYSRFTNKHGQLASALDYCLNSTKETFSVKQFIDSFWSEPGLKRSLDKIYEIVVYALFSTLVDALNLQVEISVDEANFDILAEFSDFAKMVMCLDFSNPSYIQDAKVYRVGVTNAADRGLDMYSNWGPAIQIKHLSLDVELAKNIVDSVSSDKVVIVCKDAERDVIVSLLTQIGWRNHIQSIVTESNLICWYEKALRGKYAEQIGDELIIRLCGEIAEEFPSVDTIPDIIKNRHYEKVETDDFWKAVE
;
A
#
# COMPACT_ATOMS: atom_id res chain seq x y z
N MET A 1 -25.51 -17.41 21.08
CA MET A 1 -24.82 -17.69 19.81
C MET A 1 -25.18 -16.58 18.82
N PRO A 2 -24.23 -16.10 18.01
CA PRO A 2 -24.53 -15.10 17.01
C PRO A 2 -25.51 -15.63 15.95
N ASN A 3 -26.21 -14.74 15.25
CA ASN A 3 -27.14 -15.10 14.18
C ASN A 3 -26.64 -14.62 12.80
N ARG A 4 -27.32 -15.03 11.71
CA ARG A 4 -26.96 -14.64 10.33
C ARG A 4 -26.84 -13.14 10.10
N VAL A 5 -27.63 -12.32 10.81
CA VAL A 5 -27.60 -10.84 10.69
C VAL A 5 -26.31 -10.29 11.28
N GLN A 6 -25.92 -10.77 12.47
CA GLN A 6 -24.67 -10.40 13.11
C GLN A 6 -23.45 -10.86 12.30
N ALA A 7 -23.49 -12.09 11.76
CA ALA A 7 -22.43 -12.62 10.92
C ALA A 7 -22.25 -11.83 9.62
N LYS A 8 -23.34 -11.49 8.92
CA LYS A 8 -23.28 -10.64 7.72
C LYS A 8 -22.78 -9.23 8.05
N ALA A 9 -23.26 -8.61 9.13
CA ALA A 9 -22.82 -7.28 9.52
C ALA A 9 -21.30 -7.22 9.83
N ALA A 10 -20.76 -8.26 10.48
CA ALA A 10 -19.33 -8.39 10.71
C ALA A 10 -18.54 -8.56 9.40
N LEU A 11 -19.03 -9.41 8.48
CA LEU A 11 -18.44 -9.57 7.15
C LEU A 11 -18.43 -8.27 6.35
N ASP A 12 -19.56 -7.54 6.32
CA ASP A 12 -19.68 -6.24 5.66
C ASP A 12 -18.71 -5.22 6.25
N ALA A 13 -18.52 -5.23 7.58
CA ALA A 13 -17.54 -4.37 8.23
C ALA A 13 -16.09 -4.70 7.81
N VAL A 14 -15.74 -5.99 7.70
CA VAL A 14 -14.42 -6.43 7.21
C VAL A 14 -14.21 -6.04 5.75
N ILE A 15 -15.20 -6.24 4.89
CA ILE A 15 -15.15 -5.85 3.47
C ILE A 15 -14.98 -4.33 3.35
N LYS A 16 -15.75 -3.54 4.11
CA LYS A 16 -15.67 -2.07 4.10
C LYS A 16 -14.31 -1.55 4.59
N LYS A 17 -13.69 -2.21 5.57
CA LYS A 17 -12.36 -1.85 6.08
C LYS A 17 -11.21 -2.31 5.18
N SER A 18 -11.47 -3.22 4.24
CA SER A 18 -10.43 -3.78 3.37
C SER A 18 -10.06 -2.84 2.22
N ARG A 19 -8.75 -2.79 1.91
CA ARG A 19 -8.20 -2.19 0.69
C ARG A 19 -8.68 -2.93 -0.56
N VAL A 20 -8.41 -2.38 -1.75
CA VAL A 20 -8.82 -2.94 -3.06
C VAL A 20 -8.52 -4.42 -3.23
N HIS A 21 -7.38 -4.90 -2.72
CA HIS A 21 -6.97 -6.31 -2.81
C HIS A 21 -7.85 -7.31 -2.03
N LEU A 22 -8.67 -6.87 -1.06
CA LEU A 22 -9.61 -7.73 -0.29
C LEU A 22 -9.01 -9.02 0.32
N TYR A 23 -7.72 -9.05 0.68
CA TYR A 23 -7.05 -10.25 1.23
C TYR A 23 -7.83 -10.94 2.37
N LYS A 24 -8.29 -10.20 3.38
CA LYS A 24 -9.04 -10.76 4.52
C LYS A 24 -10.43 -11.30 4.12
N PRO A 25 -11.26 -10.57 3.36
CA PRO A 25 -12.47 -11.13 2.77
C PRO A 25 -12.24 -12.39 1.94
N ILE A 26 -11.24 -12.41 1.06
CA ILE A 26 -10.93 -13.59 0.24
C ILE A 26 -10.52 -14.77 1.13
N GLN A 27 -9.76 -14.54 2.21
CA GLN A 27 -9.45 -15.59 3.18
C GLN A 27 -10.70 -16.21 3.81
N ILE A 28 -11.70 -15.40 4.14
CA ILE A 28 -13.00 -15.89 4.63
C ILE A 28 -13.67 -16.74 3.55
N ALA A 29 -13.72 -16.26 2.30
CA ALA A 29 -14.32 -17.01 1.19
C ALA A 29 -13.64 -18.37 0.99
N GLU A 30 -12.30 -18.44 1.09
CA GLU A 30 -11.57 -19.70 0.92
C GLU A 30 -11.74 -20.66 2.10
N ILE A 31 -11.91 -20.15 3.33
CA ILE A 31 -12.31 -20.99 4.48
C ILE A 31 -13.69 -21.59 4.25
N LEU A 32 -14.66 -20.78 3.80
CA LEU A 32 -16.03 -21.21 3.55
C LEU A 32 -16.12 -22.20 2.37
N TYR A 33 -15.33 -21.99 1.32
CA TYR A 33 -15.20 -22.91 0.20
C TYR A 33 -14.63 -24.26 0.66
N ARG A 34 -13.58 -24.24 1.51
CA ARG A 34 -12.98 -25.45 2.06
C ARG A 34 -13.99 -26.26 2.88
N ASP A 35 -14.68 -25.60 3.80
CA ASP A 35 -15.75 -26.19 4.61
C ASP A 35 -16.86 -26.78 3.73
N ARG A 36 -17.32 -26.07 2.71
CA ARG A 36 -18.44 -26.54 1.87
C ARG A 36 -18.06 -27.73 0.98
N VAL A 37 -16.86 -27.70 0.38
CA VAL A 37 -16.46 -28.65 -0.68
C VAL A 37 -15.67 -29.84 -0.15
N PHE A 38 -14.74 -29.60 0.78
CA PHE A 38 -13.83 -30.64 1.29
C PHE A 38 -14.27 -31.20 2.65
N GLN A 39 -14.97 -30.38 3.45
CA GLN A 39 -15.50 -30.77 4.77
C GLN A 39 -14.41 -31.34 5.69
N ASP A 40 -13.17 -30.85 5.57
CA ASP A 40 -11.98 -31.35 6.27
C ASP A 40 -11.47 -30.41 7.38
N ILE A 41 -12.32 -29.46 7.79
CA ILE A 41 -12.05 -28.49 8.86
C ILE A 41 -13.29 -28.34 9.74
N ASP A 42 -13.11 -28.07 11.03
CA ASP A 42 -14.17 -27.55 11.90
C ASP A 42 -14.06 -26.03 11.99
N LEU A 43 -15.13 -25.32 11.61
CA LEU A 43 -15.18 -23.85 11.64
C LEU A 43 -15.09 -23.28 13.06
N LEU A 44 -15.41 -24.06 14.09
CA LEU A 44 -15.27 -23.67 15.49
C LEU A 44 -13.83 -23.88 16.01
N GLU A 45 -13.03 -24.72 15.38
CA GLU A 45 -11.64 -25.00 15.74
C GLU A 45 -10.67 -24.14 14.91
N LEU A 46 -10.31 -22.97 15.43
CA LEU A 46 -9.48 -21.99 14.71
C LEU A 46 -8.19 -22.57 14.12
N GLU A 47 -7.52 -23.46 14.86
CA GLU A 47 -6.22 -24.01 14.46
C GLU A 47 -6.31 -24.97 13.25
N ASP A 48 -7.52 -25.44 12.88
CA ASP A 48 -7.70 -26.23 11.66
C ASP A 48 -7.38 -25.43 10.40
N TYR A 49 -7.65 -24.12 10.41
CA TYR A 49 -7.60 -23.26 9.24
C TYR A 49 -6.79 -21.97 9.40
N ARG A 50 -6.43 -21.53 10.61
CA ARG A 50 -5.73 -20.25 10.87
C ARG A 50 -4.56 -19.99 9.94
N THR A 51 -3.61 -20.93 9.89
CA THR A 51 -2.41 -20.81 9.06
C THR A 51 -2.67 -21.25 7.62
N LYS A 52 -3.42 -22.35 7.43
CA LYS A 52 -3.66 -22.92 6.09
C LYS A 52 -4.46 -21.98 5.19
N SER A 53 -5.43 -21.26 5.75
CA SER A 53 -6.26 -20.30 5.01
C SER A 53 -5.48 -19.14 4.41
N LYS A 54 -4.32 -18.78 4.97
CA LYS A 54 -3.42 -17.78 4.36
C LYS A 54 -2.90 -18.29 3.02
N ARG A 55 -2.47 -19.54 2.97
CA ARG A 55 -2.02 -20.19 1.73
C ARG A 55 -3.15 -20.30 0.71
N TRP A 56 -4.34 -20.74 1.13
CA TRP A 56 -5.49 -20.83 0.22
C TRP A 56 -5.85 -19.47 -0.38
N ARG A 57 -5.88 -18.42 0.47
CA ARG A 57 -6.05 -17.04 0.01
C ARG A 57 -4.95 -16.65 -0.97
N ASP A 58 -3.68 -16.91 -0.65
CA ASP A 58 -2.55 -16.48 -1.47
C ASP A 58 -2.54 -17.17 -2.84
N ASP A 59 -2.89 -18.46 -2.90
CA ASP A 59 -3.06 -19.20 -4.16
C ASP A 59 -4.13 -18.54 -5.04
N VAL A 60 -5.25 -18.10 -4.46
CA VAL A 60 -6.30 -17.39 -5.20
C VAL A 60 -5.90 -15.96 -5.55
N CYS A 61 -5.29 -15.22 -4.62
CA CYS A 61 -4.87 -13.84 -4.82
C CYS A 61 -3.76 -13.73 -5.87
N GLN A 62 -2.82 -14.69 -5.96
CA GLN A 62 -1.82 -14.70 -7.00
C GLN A 62 -2.44 -14.71 -8.39
N VAL A 63 -3.56 -15.42 -8.56
CA VAL A 63 -4.30 -15.52 -9.82
C VAL A 63 -5.19 -14.29 -10.03
N LEU A 64 -5.84 -13.77 -8.98
CA LEU A 64 -6.75 -12.61 -9.07
C LEU A 64 -6.05 -11.25 -9.19
N LEU A 65 -4.88 -11.12 -8.57
CA LEU A 65 -4.20 -9.85 -8.31
C LEU A 65 -2.78 -9.80 -8.89
N GLY A 66 -2.24 -10.95 -9.33
CA GLY A 66 -0.82 -11.08 -9.67
C GLY A 66 0.12 -11.03 -8.46
N ARG A 67 -0.41 -10.94 -7.24
CA ARG A 67 0.36 -10.77 -5.99
C ARG A 67 -0.33 -11.38 -4.78
N VAL A 68 0.46 -11.60 -3.72
CA VAL A 68 0.02 -12.15 -2.43
C VAL A 68 0.09 -11.13 -1.30
N CYS A 69 -0.51 -11.45 -0.16
CA CYS A 69 -0.48 -10.59 1.01
C CYS A 69 0.91 -10.58 1.67
N THR A 70 1.55 -9.42 1.73
CA THR A 70 2.87 -9.23 2.38
C THR A 70 2.77 -8.72 3.81
N SER A 71 1.56 -8.53 4.36
CA SER A 71 1.38 -8.07 5.73
C SER A 71 1.88 -9.09 6.76
N SER A 72 2.25 -8.63 7.95
CA SER A 72 2.72 -9.52 9.02
C SER A 72 1.70 -10.60 9.40
N ALA A 73 2.17 -11.76 9.86
CA ALA A 73 1.31 -12.86 10.28
C ALA A 73 0.31 -12.44 11.37
N LYS A 74 0.75 -11.58 12.30
CA LYS A 74 -0.09 -10.98 13.35
C LYS A 74 -1.25 -10.18 12.76
N PHE A 75 -0.96 -9.27 11.83
CA PHE A 75 -1.99 -8.45 11.20
C PHE A 75 -3.00 -9.29 10.41
N GLN A 76 -2.54 -10.35 9.73
CA GLN A 76 -3.43 -11.27 9.02
C GLN A 76 -4.33 -12.03 10.00
N ASP A 77 -3.78 -12.51 11.13
CA ASP A 77 -4.52 -13.24 12.17
C ASP A 77 -5.56 -12.39 12.92
N ASP A 78 -5.39 -11.06 12.95
CA ASP A 78 -6.39 -10.14 13.53
C ASP A 78 -7.77 -10.27 12.88
N LEU A 79 -7.88 -10.96 11.73
CA LEU A 79 -9.16 -11.37 11.15
C LEU A 79 -10.05 -12.14 12.14
N PHE A 80 -9.45 -12.98 12.99
CA PHE A 80 -10.17 -13.90 13.87
C PHE A 80 -10.36 -13.37 15.29
N ASN A 81 -10.02 -12.10 15.55
CA ASN A 81 -10.23 -11.50 16.85
C ASN A 81 -11.73 -11.28 17.14
N GLU A 82 -12.08 -11.10 18.42
CA GLU A 82 -13.47 -10.95 18.86
C GLU A 82 -14.21 -9.76 18.23
N THR A 83 -13.47 -8.74 17.79
CA THR A 83 -14.01 -7.51 17.20
C THR A 83 -14.13 -7.54 15.67
N ALA A 84 -13.63 -8.60 15.04
CA ALA A 84 -13.63 -8.83 13.60
C ALA A 84 -14.57 -10.00 13.28
N ILE A 85 -14.03 -11.18 12.97
CA ILE A 85 -14.83 -12.38 12.69
C ILE A 85 -14.24 -13.60 13.45
N PRO A 86 -14.58 -13.77 14.74
CA PRO A 86 -14.18 -14.95 15.49
C PRO A 86 -14.82 -16.24 14.94
N PRO A 87 -14.30 -17.43 15.31
CA PRO A 87 -14.77 -18.73 14.82
C PRO A 87 -16.29 -18.93 14.87
N VAL A 88 -16.95 -18.43 15.92
CA VAL A 88 -18.40 -18.49 16.06
C VAL A 88 -19.16 -17.74 14.95
N LEU A 89 -18.63 -16.62 14.44
CA LEU A 89 -19.21 -15.90 13.31
C LEU A 89 -18.87 -16.58 11.98
N ILE A 90 -17.65 -17.11 11.83
CA ILE A 90 -17.28 -17.93 10.66
C ILE A 90 -18.22 -19.13 10.53
N ASN A 91 -18.53 -19.82 11.63
CA ASN A 91 -19.44 -20.96 11.63
C ASN A 91 -20.86 -20.58 11.19
N GLU A 92 -21.39 -19.44 11.64
CA GLU A 92 -22.68 -18.93 11.16
C GLU A 92 -22.65 -18.58 9.66
N LEU A 93 -21.56 -17.99 9.17
CA LEU A 93 -21.35 -17.79 7.73
C LEU A 93 -21.29 -19.14 6.97
N GLY A 94 -20.64 -20.16 7.54
CA GLY A 94 -20.56 -21.51 6.97
C GLY A 94 -21.92 -22.18 6.83
N LYS A 95 -22.77 -22.09 7.85
CA LYS A 95 -24.16 -22.57 7.79
C LYS A 95 -24.93 -21.94 6.64
N GLU A 96 -24.85 -20.61 6.51
CA GLU A 96 -25.50 -19.88 5.43
C GLU A 96 -24.91 -20.20 4.05
N ASN A 97 -23.59 -20.36 3.99
CA ASN A 97 -22.89 -20.69 2.76
C ASN A 97 -23.25 -22.09 2.26
N ARG A 98 -23.37 -23.08 3.15
CA ARG A 98 -23.87 -24.43 2.79
C ARG A 98 -25.35 -24.39 2.40
N ARG A 99 -26.19 -23.65 3.15
CA ARG A 99 -27.63 -23.48 2.85
C ARG A 99 -27.87 -22.92 1.46
N THR A 100 -27.03 -22.00 1.01
CA THR A 100 -27.13 -21.31 -0.28
C THR A 100 -26.23 -21.91 -1.36
N ASN A 101 -25.52 -23.01 -1.07
CA ASN A 101 -24.54 -23.63 -1.96
C ASN A 101 -23.47 -22.66 -2.51
N GLY A 102 -22.89 -21.83 -1.63
CA GLY A 102 -21.82 -20.89 -1.99
C GLY A 102 -22.24 -19.41 -2.03
N GLY A 103 -23.41 -19.05 -1.49
CA GLY A 103 -23.93 -17.68 -1.58
C GLY A 103 -23.08 -16.64 -0.84
N VAL A 104 -22.41 -17.02 0.26
CA VAL A 104 -21.52 -16.11 1.00
C VAL A 104 -20.20 -15.93 0.26
N GLU A 105 -19.65 -17.00 -0.33
CA GLU A 105 -18.48 -16.93 -1.22
C GLU A 105 -18.77 -15.99 -2.41
N ALA A 106 -19.89 -16.20 -3.11
CA ALA A 106 -20.33 -15.39 -4.24
C ALA A 106 -20.54 -13.92 -3.85
N TYR A 107 -21.09 -13.65 -2.67
CA TYR A 107 -21.21 -12.30 -2.13
C TYR A 107 -19.83 -11.63 -1.97
N ILE A 108 -18.85 -12.29 -1.35
CA ILE A 108 -17.50 -11.73 -1.18
C ILE A 108 -16.86 -11.43 -2.55
N TYR A 109 -16.94 -12.35 -3.51
CA TYR A 109 -16.36 -12.17 -4.84
C TYR A 109 -17.09 -11.12 -5.70
N SER A 110 -18.40 -10.91 -5.50
CA SER A 110 -19.10 -9.79 -6.15
C SER A 110 -18.64 -8.44 -5.57
N ARG A 111 -18.42 -8.35 -4.25
CA ARG A 111 -17.85 -7.16 -3.60
C ARG A 111 -16.42 -6.87 -4.06
N PHE A 112 -15.62 -7.92 -4.28
CA PHE A 112 -14.30 -7.83 -4.92
C PHE A 112 -14.40 -7.23 -6.31
N THR A 113 -15.23 -7.84 -7.17
CA THR A 113 -15.38 -7.43 -8.58
C THR A 113 -15.84 -5.98 -8.71
N ASN A 114 -16.82 -5.55 -7.90
CA ASN A 114 -17.28 -4.17 -7.90
C ASN A 114 -16.15 -3.19 -7.52
N LYS A 115 -15.40 -3.47 -6.44
CA LYS A 115 -14.30 -2.61 -6.02
C LYS A 115 -13.15 -2.58 -7.04
N HIS A 116 -12.86 -3.71 -7.68
CA HIS A 116 -11.87 -3.80 -8.75
C HIS A 116 -12.32 -3.04 -10.02
N GLY A 117 -13.60 -3.07 -10.38
CA GLY A 117 -14.14 -2.26 -11.47
C GLY A 117 -14.03 -0.74 -11.21
N GLN A 118 -14.27 -0.31 -9.97
CA GLN A 118 -14.04 1.09 -9.58
C GLN A 118 -12.56 1.48 -9.70
N LEU A 119 -11.66 0.59 -9.27
CA LEU A 119 -10.22 0.80 -9.40
C LEU A 119 -9.82 0.90 -10.88
N ALA A 120 -10.32 -0.01 -11.72
CA ALA A 120 -10.06 0.00 -13.16
C ALA A 120 -10.36 1.36 -13.79
N SER A 121 -11.57 1.86 -13.57
CA SER A 121 -12.02 3.15 -14.07
C SER A 121 -11.14 4.31 -13.57
N ALA A 122 -10.70 4.27 -12.30
CA ALA A 122 -9.83 5.29 -11.74
C ALA A 122 -8.40 5.23 -12.32
N LEU A 123 -7.88 4.03 -12.60
CA LEU A 123 -6.57 3.81 -13.20
C LEU A 123 -6.55 4.13 -14.70
N ASP A 124 -7.64 3.86 -15.42
CA ASP A 124 -7.80 4.21 -16.84
C ASP A 124 -7.58 5.69 -17.09
N TYR A 125 -7.96 6.56 -16.15
CA TYR A 125 -7.66 7.98 -16.24
C TYR A 125 -6.15 8.23 -16.33
N CYS A 126 -5.35 7.58 -15.48
CA CYS A 126 -3.90 7.74 -15.49
C CYS A 126 -3.28 7.09 -16.73
N LEU A 127 -3.66 5.85 -17.04
CA LEU A 127 -3.07 5.06 -18.13
C LEU A 127 -3.35 5.63 -19.52
N ASN A 128 -4.48 6.32 -19.71
CA ASN A 128 -4.84 6.95 -20.98
C ASN A 128 -4.50 8.45 -21.03
N SER A 129 -3.89 9.00 -19.98
CA SER A 129 -3.48 10.41 -19.97
C SER A 129 -2.12 10.63 -20.63
N THR A 130 -1.93 11.86 -21.09
CA THR A 130 -0.67 12.39 -21.61
C THR A 130 -0.15 13.48 -20.68
N LYS A 131 1.07 13.99 -20.88
CA LYS A 131 1.57 15.14 -20.11
C LYS A 131 0.68 16.38 -20.28
N GLU A 132 -0.01 16.52 -21.40
CA GLU A 132 -0.94 17.61 -21.68
C GLU A 132 -2.27 17.47 -20.94
N THR A 133 -2.74 16.23 -20.72
CA THR A 133 -4.10 15.96 -20.21
C THR A 133 -4.15 15.51 -18.75
N PHE A 134 -3.07 14.95 -18.22
CA PHE A 134 -3.05 14.42 -16.86
C PHE A 134 -3.16 15.54 -15.80
N SER A 135 -4.01 15.35 -14.79
CA SER A 135 -4.11 16.18 -13.60
C SER A 135 -3.97 15.32 -12.35
N VAL A 136 -2.91 15.54 -11.59
CA VAL A 136 -2.67 14.81 -10.34
C VAL A 136 -3.79 15.03 -9.33
N LYS A 137 -4.39 16.23 -9.32
CA LYS A 137 -5.52 16.53 -8.44
C LYS A 137 -6.74 15.67 -8.81
N GLN A 138 -7.08 15.63 -10.10
CA GLN A 138 -8.21 14.81 -10.58
C GLN A 138 -7.96 13.32 -10.29
N PHE A 139 -6.72 12.86 -10.45
CA PHE A 139 -6.34 11.50 -10.13
C PHE A 139 -6.48 11.19 -8.63
N ILE A 140 -5.98 12.05 -7.73
CA ILE A 140 -6.13 11.85 -6.28
C ILE A 140 -7.62 11.91 -5.88
N ASP A 141 -8.37 12.87 -6.43
CA ASP A 141 -9.79 13.07 -6.12
C ASP A 141 -10.65 11.87 -6.53
N SER A 142 -10.32 11.16 -7.61
CA SER A 142 -11.09 9.98 -8.04
C SER A 142 -11.05 8.85 -6.99
N PHE A 143 -9.94 8.68 -6.29
CA PHE A 143 -9.81 7.73 -5.17
C PHE A 143 -10.50 8.23 -3.90
N TRP A 144 -10.66 9.55 -3.75
CA TRP A 144 -11.38 10.15 -2.62
C TRP A 144 -12.89 10.09 -2.80
N SER A 145 -13.40 10.35 -4.00
CA SER A 145 -14.84 10.33 -4.29
C SER A 145 -15.43 8.94 -4.19
N GLU A 146 -14.68 7.92 -4.62
CA GLU A 146 -15.12 6.53 -4.64
C GLU A 146 -15.02 5.87 -3.25
N PRO A 147 -16.14 5.53 -2.58
CA PRO A 147 -16.11 4.94 -1.23
C PRO A 147 -15.31 3.63 -1.16
N GLY A 148 -15.27 2.86 -2.25
CA GLY A 148 -14.52 1.61 -2.36
C GLY A 148 -13.01 1.83 -2.38
N LEU A 149 -12.53 2.99 -2.83
CA LEU A 149 -11.12 3.28 -3.09
C LEU A 149 -10.43 4.10 -1.99
N LYS A 150 -11.20 4.76 -1.11
CA LYS A 150 -10.66 5.59 0.00
C LYS A 150 -9.57 4.92 0.84
N ARG A 151 -9.61 3.60 1.01
CA ARG A 151 -8.61 2.85 1.80
C ARG A 151 -7.30 2.57 1.06
N SER A 152 -7.25 2.86 -0.24
CA SER A 152 -6.07 2.73 -1.09
C SER A 152 -5.38 4.09 -1.32
N LEU A 153 -5.92 5.18 -0.79
CA LEU A 153 -5.36 6.52 -0.95
C LEU A 153 -3.92 6.62 -0.48
N ASP A 154 -3.56 6.01 0.66
CA ASP A 154 -2.18 5.98 1.17
C ASP A 154 -1.20 5.59 0.07
N LYS A 155 -1.56 4.54 -0.67
CA LYS A 155 -0.72 3.95 -1.71
C LYS A 155 -0.69 4.81 -2.96
N ILE A 156 -1.79 5.48 -3.29
CA ILE A 156 -1.81 6.45 -4.39
C ILE A 156 -0.94 7.67 -4.09
N TYR A 157 -1.00 8.23 -2.88
CA TYR A 157 -0.07 9.30 -2.51
C TYR A 157 1.38 8.81 -2.54
N GLU A 158 1.66 7.59 -2.10
CA GLU A 158 2.99 6.98 -2.21
C GLU A 158 3.47 6.93 -3.67
N ILE A 159 2.66 6.42 -4.57
CA ILE A 159 3.00 6.35 -6.00
C ILE A 159 3.20 7.75 -6.60
N VAL A 160 2.30 8.69 -6.32
CA VAL A 160 2.37 10.07 -6.81
C VAL A 160 3.63 10.79 -6.31
N VAL A 161 3.94 10.69 -5.02
CA VAL A 161 5.14 11.32 -4.44
C VAL A 161 6.40 10.70 -5.03
N TYR A 162 6.46 9.37 -5.09
CA TYR A 162 7.63 8.67 -5.62
C TYR A 162 7.88 9.02 -7.08
N ALA A 163 6.86 8.95 -7.93
CA ALA A 163 6.98 9.23 -9.36
C ALA A 163 7.55 10.64 -9.58
N LEU A 164 7.01 11.65 -8.89
CA LEU A 164 7.52 13.01 -8.99
C LEU A 164 8.96 13.15 -8.47
N PHE A 165 9.23 12.65 -7.26
CA PHE A 165 10.51 12.89 -6.60
C PHE A 165 11.65 12.20 -7.32
N SER A 166 11.46 10.93 -7.67
CA SER A 166 12.45 10.18 -8.45
C SER A 166 12.68 10.83 -9.81
N THR A 167 11.63 11.27 -10.52
CA THR A 167 11.79 11.85 -11.87
C THR A 167 12.60 13.14 -11.80
N LEU A 168 12.34 13.99 -10.81
CA LEU A 168 13.10 15.22 -10.61
C LEU A 168 14.56 14.95 -10.23
N VAL A 169 14.82 13.96 -9.38
CA VAL A 169 16.17 13.56 -8.98
C VAL A 169 16.98 13.10 -10.19
N ASP A 170 16.39 12.25 -11.02
CA ASP A 170 17.04 11.75 -12.24
C ASP A 170 17.23 12.87 -13.28
N ALA A 171 16.21 13.69 -13.51
CA ALA A 171 16.28 14.80 -14.47
C ALA A 171 17.32 15.86 -14.09
N LEU A 172 17.58 16.02 -12.80
CA LEU A 172 18.64 16.91 -12.30
C LEU A 172 20.03 16.27 -12.36
N ASN A 173 20.14 14.99 -12.69
CA ASN A 173 21.37 14.19 -12.57
C ASN A 173 22.01 14.39 -11.19
N LEU A 174 21.18 14.36 -10.14
CA LEU A 174 21.66 14.62 -8.79
C LEU A 174 22.62 13.50 -8.37
N GLN A 175 23.76 13.88 -7.80
CA GLN A 175 24.79 12.95 -7.33
C GLN A 175 25.06 13.12 -5.84
N VAL A 176 25.56 12.04 -5.22
CA VAL A 176 26.01 11.98 -3.84
C VAL A 176 27.47 11.63 -3.85
N GLU A 177 28.29 12.49 -3.25
CA GLU A 177 29.70 12.23 -3.00
C GLU A 177 29.91 11.84 -1.54
N ILE A 178 30.66 10.77 -1.32
CA ILE A 178 31.19 10.36 -0.02
C ILE A 178 32.70 10.56 -0.07
N SER A 179 33.27 11.23 0.92
CA SER A 179 34.70 11.48 1.00
C SER A 179 35.23 11.32 2.43
N VAL A 180 36.52 11.03 2.54
CA VAL A 180 37.25 10.98 3.81
C VAL A 180 38.12 12.23 3.93
N ASP A 181 38.07 12.88 5.10
CA ASP A 181 38.95 14.00 5.44
C ASP A 181 40.41 13.51 5.50
N GLU A 182 41.31 14.23 4.83
CA GLU A 182 42.75 13.95 4.77
C GLU A 182 43.37 13.77 6.16
N ALA A 183 42.87 14.50 7.17
CA ALA A 183 43.33 14.36 8.56
C ALA A 183 43.13 12.95 9.15
N ASN A 184 42.30 12.11 8.51
CA ASN A 184 41.97 10.76 8.97
C ASN A 184 42.50 9.66 8.04
N PHE A 185 43.42 9.96 7.12
CA PHE A 185 43.95 8.97 6.19
C PHE A 185 44.69 7.82 6.89
N ASP A 186 45.32 8.06 8.05
CA ASP A 186 45.94 6.98 8.83
C ASP A 186 44.91 5.92 9.25
N ILE A 187 43.69 6.33 9.59
CA ILE A 187 42.58 5.42 9.93
C ILE A 187 42.10 4.69 8.66
N LEU A 188 41.97 5.41 7.54
CA LEU A 188 41.64 4.79 6.24
C LEU A 188 42.66 3.71 5.85
N ALA A 189 43.92 3.85 6.29
CA ALA A 189 45.00 2.92 5.95
C ALA A 189 44.84 1.63 6.75
N GLU A 190 44.64 1.80 8.06
CA GLU A 190 44.43 0.70 9.01
C GLU A 190 43.21 -0.15 8.62
N PHE A 191 42.14 0.47 8.14
CA PHE A 191 40.89 -0.19 7.76
C PHE A 191 40.65 -0.23 6.24
N SER A 192 41.72 -0.32 5.45
CA SER A 192 41.64 -0.25 3.99
C SER A 192 40.81 -1.37 3.35
N ASP A 193 40.78 -2.56 3.96
CA ASP A 193 39.94 -3.68 3.53
C ASP A 193 38.45 -3.39 3.74
N PHE A 194 38.08 -2.89 4.92
CA PHE A 194 36.73 -2.44 5.23
C PHE A 194 36.29 -1.29 4.32
N ALA A 195 37.12 -0.26 4.17
CA ALA A 195 36.81 0.90 3.34
C ALA A 195 36.54 0.48 1.89
N LYS A 196 37.33 -0.45 1.35
CA LYS A 196 37.12 -0.96 -0.01
C LYS A 196 35.87 -1.83 -0.14
N MET A 197 35.61 -2.71 0.83
CA MET A 197 34.49 -3.67 0.77
C MET A 197 33.13 -3.06 1.13
N VAL A 198 33.10 -2.04 2.00
CA VAL A 198 31.87 -1.48 2.57
C VAL A 198 31.59 -0.06 2.10
N MET A 199 32.62 0.78 1.99
CA MET A 199 32.47 2.21 1.66
C MET A 199 32.76 2.50 0.19
N CYS A 200 33.31 1.54 -0.55
CA CYS A 200 33.80 1.70 -1.92
C CYS A 200 34.93 2.75 -2.04
N LEU A 201 35.77 2.90 -1.01
CA LEU A 201 36.88 3.84 -0.96
C LEU A 201 38.23 3.13 -0.81
N ASP A 202 39.29 3.75 -1.30
CA ASP A 202 40.67 3.35 -0.98
C ASP A 202 41.61 4.57 -0.95
N PHE A 203 42.89 4.34 -0.64
CA PHE A 203 43.88 5.41 -0.59
C PHE A 203 44.09 6.15 -1.92
N SER A 204 43.86 5.47 -3.04
CA SER A 204 43.99 6.08 -4.37
C SER A 204 42.72 6.81 -4.78
N ASN A 205 41.57 6.46 -4.17
CA ASN A 205 40.25 7.02 -4.43
C ASN A 205 39.55 7.29 -3.07
N PRO A 206 39.93 8.36 -2.36
CA PRO A 206 39.37 8.69 -1.05
C PRO A 206 37.97 9.33 -1.14
N SER A 207 37.44 9.50 -2.35
CA SER A 207 36.04 9.82 -2.60
C SER A 207 35.37 8.89 -3.60
N TYR A 208 34.06 8.75 -3.46
CA TYR A 208 33.20 7.95 -4.30
C TYR A 208 31.92 8.74 -4.62
N ILE A 209 31.59 8.83 -5.90
CA ILE A 209 30.40 9.51 -6.41
C ILE A 209 29.42 8.46 -6.91
N GLN A 210 28.16 8.61 -6.55
CA GLN A 210 27.05 7.80 -7.04
C GLN A 210 25.83 8.65 -7.35
N ASP A 211 24.91 8.11 -8.15
CA ASP A 211 23.64 8.79 -8.42
C ASP A 211 22.78 8.86 -7.16
N ALA A 212 22.14 10.00 -6.95
CA ALA A 212 21.11 10.17 -5.95
C ALA A 212 19.86 9.39 -6.37
N LYS A 213 19.26 8.67 -5.44
CA LYS A 213 18.04 7.87 -5.68
C LYS A 213 17.08 7.93 -4.51
N VAL A 214 15.79 7.92 -4.84
CA VAL A 214 14.69 7.69 -3.88
C VAL A 214 14.26 6.24 -4.01
N TYR A 215 13.98 5.59 -2.89
CA TYR A 215 13.54 4.20 -2.83
C TYR A 215 12.22 4.11 -2.08
N ARG A 216 11.22 3.44 -2.67
CA ARG A 216 10.01 3.01 -1.95
C ARG A 216 10.33 1.85 -1.05
N VAL A 217 9.72 1.79 0.13
CA VAL A 217 9.98 0.70 1.08
C VAL A 217 8.75 -0.17 1.26
N GLY A 218 8.90 -1.51 1.24
CA GLY A 218 7.69 -2.34 1.19
C GLY A 218 7.73 -3.85 1.43
N VAL A 219 8.81 -4.49 1.92
CA VAL A 219 8.74 -5.97 2.07
C VAL A 219 9.19 -6.60 3.39
N THR A 220 10.22 -6.13 4.12
CA THR A 220 10.70 -6.98 5.25
C THR A 220 11.26 -6.29 6.48
N ASN A 221 11.60 -5.00 6.47
CA ASN A 221 12.19 -4.33 7.66
C ASN A 221 11.65 -2.91 7.96
N ALA A 222 11.05 -2.22 6.99
CA ALA A 222 10.58 -0.84 7.21
C ALA A 222 9.06 -0.66 7.23
N ALA A 223 8.28 -1.69 6.87
CA ALA A 223 6.87 -1.74 7.22
C ALA A 223 6.68 -1.74 8.76
N ASP A 224 7.62 -2.35 9.49
CA ASP A 224 7.67 -2.32 10.97
C ASP A 224 8.23 -0.99 11.51
N ARG A 225 8.83 -0.16 10.66
CA ARG A 225 9.38 1.17 11.02
C ARG A 225 8.59 2.34 10.43
N GLY A 226 7.36 2.10 9.96
CA GLY A 226 6.47 3.16 9.46
C GLY A 226 7.06 4.05 8.36
N LEU A 227 8.06 3.58 7.60
CA LEU A 227 8.79 4.35 6.59
C LEU A 227 8.24 4.10 5.20
N ASP A 228 7.82 5.17 4.51
CA ASP A 228 7.25 5.08 3.17
C ASP A 228 8.35 5.09 2.10
N MET A 229 9.31 6.03 2.20
CA MET A 229 10.46 6.13 1.28
C MET A 229 11.71 6.65 1.98
N TYR A 230 12.87 6.37 1.41
CA TYR A 230 14.12 7.01 1.80
C TYR A 230 14.95 7.37 0.58
N SER A 231 15.90 8.26 0.80
CA SER A 231 16.89 8.65 -0.19
C SER A 231 18.29 8.28 0.25
N ASN A 232 19.18 7.95 -0.69
CA ASN A 232 20.57 7.62 -0.37
C ASN A 232 21.43 8.85 0.01
N TRP A 233 20.85 10.06 0.04
CA TRP A 233 21.51 11.29 0.54
C TRP A 233 20.96 11.79 1.89
N GLY A 234 20.12 10.98 2.55
CA GLY A 234 19.73 11.19 3.96
C GLY A 234 18.24 11.33 4.22
N PRO A 235 17.47 12.13 3.45
CA PRO A 235 16.06 12.33 3.72
C PRO A 235 15.23 11.04 3.76
N ALA A 236 14.50 10.86 4.86
CA ALA A 236 13.39 9.93 4.99
C ALA A 236 12.08 10.64 4.64
N ILE A 237 11.22 10.02 3.83
CA ILE A 237 9.97 10.63 3.36
C ILE A 237 8.80 9.84 3.94
N GLN A 238 7.88 10.59 4.55
CA GLN A 238 6.72 10.09 5.29
C GLN A 238 5.46 10.66 4.67
N ILE A 239 4.50 9.81 4.32
CA ILE A 239 3.29 10.19 3.62
C ILE A 239 2.10 10.02 4.54
N LYS A 240 1.48 11.15 4.89
CA LYS A 240 0.38 11.25 5.88
C LYS A 240 -0.78 12.01 5.24
N HIS A 241 -1.54 11.27 4.45
CA HIS A 241 -2.75 11.76 3.80
C HIS A 241 -3.99 11.79 4.73
N LEU A 242 -3.87 11.25 5.95
CA LEU A 242 -4.86 11.30 7.04
C LEU A 242 -4.30 12.07 8.24
N SER A 243 -5.20 12.56 9.10
CA SER A 243 -4.84 13.32 10.30
C SER A 243 -3.91 12.53 11.21
N LEU A 244 -2.83 13.19 11.63
CA LEU A 244 -1.87 12.67 12.59
C LEU A 244 -2.40 12.86 14.01
N ASP A 245 -2.39 11.80 14.81
CA ASP A 245 -2.53 11.91 16.27
C ASP A 245 -1.14 11.87 16.94
N VAL A 246 -1.11 12.14 18.25
CA VAL A 246 0.13 12.20 19.04
C VAL A 246 0.87 10.86 19.04
N GLU A 247 0.14 9.74 19.04
CA GLU A 247 0.71 8.39 19.11
C GLU A 247 1.36 8.01 17.78
N LEU A 248 0.67 8.26 16.67
CA LEU A 248 1.18 8.06 15.32
C LEU A 248 2.39 8.97 15.04
N ALA A 249 2.34 10.22 15.52
CA ALA A 249 3.47 11.15 15.42
C ALA A 249 4.71 10.63 16.16
N LYS A 250 4.56 10.11 17.38
CA LYS A 250 5.65 9.46 18.13
C LYS A 250 6.17 8.20 17.44
N ASN A 251 5.27 7.36 16.93
CA ASN A 251 5.68 6.13 16.24
C ASN A 251 6.52 6.40 14.99
N ILE A 252 6.17 7.41 14.18
CA ILE A 252 6.97 7.80 13.00
C ILE A 252 8.38 8.24 13.43
N VAL A 253 8.42 8.99 14.51
CA VAL A 253 9.60 9.61 15.06
C VAL A 253 10.56 8.55 15.64
N ASP A 254 10.05 7.62 16.44
CA ASP A 254 10.86 6.56 17.07
C ASP A 254 11.33 5.50 16.06
N SER A 255 10.63 5.37 14.94
CA SER A 255 10.92 4.36 13.93
C SER A 255 11.84 4.83 12.80
N VAL A 256 11.94 6.15 12.57
CA VAL A 256 12.78 6.73 11.52
C VAL A 256 14.10 7.20 12.14
N SER A 257 15.18 6.44 11.91
CA SER A 257 16.53 6.78 12.38
C SER A 257 17.20 7.91 11.60
N SER A 258 16.45 8.72 10.85
CA SER A 258 16.99 9.81 10.03
C SER A 258 16.67 11.15 10.67
N ASP A 259 17.68 12.00 10.80
CA ASP A 259 17.54 13.39 11.28
C ASP A 259 16.93 14.34 10.25
N LYS A 260 16.59 13.82 9.06
CA LYS A 260 16.05 14.59 7.94
C LYS A 260 14.75 13.96 7.47
N VAL A 261 13.64 14.29 8.12
CA VAL A 261 12.32 13.79 7.73
C VAL A 261 11.59 14.82 6.87
N VAL A 262 11.08 14.38 5.72
CA VAL A 262 10.14 15.12 4.88
C VAL A 262 8.76 14.50 5.06
N ILE A 263 7.79 15.30 5.50
CA ILE A 263 6.40 14.84 5.64
C ILE A 263 5.58 15.36 4.47
N VAL A 264 4.85 14.48 3.79
CA VAL A 264 3.89 14.83 2.75
C VAL A 264 2.48 14.67 3.30
N CYS A 265 1.65 15.70 3.23
CA CYS A 265 0.29 15.68 3.81
C CYS A 265 -0.73 16.51 3.03
N LYS A 266 -2.01 16.39 3.42
CA LYS A 266 -3.05 17.33 2.96
C LYS A 266 -2.79 18.74 3.52
N ASP A 267 -3.24 19.76 2.79
CA ASP A 267 -3.10 21.15 3.23
C ASP A 267 -3.70 21.42 4.61
N ALA A 268 -4.89 20.87 4.88
CA ALA A 268 -5.60 21.02 6.15
C ALA A 268 -4.85 20.42 7.37
N GLU A 269 -3.95 19.46 7.12
CA GLU A 269 -3.23 18.74 8.18
C GLU A 269 -1.92 19.44 8.57
N ARG A 270 -1.43 20.37 7.74
CA ARG A 270 -0.11 20.98 7.93
C ARG A 270 0.06 21.59 9.32
N ASP A 271 -0.89 22.43 9.75
CA ASP A 271 -0.76 23.17 11.01
C ASP A 271 -0.92 22.24 12.23
N VAL A 272 -1.78 21.23 12.12
CA VAL A 272 -1.94 20.19 13.14
C VAL A 272 -0.63 19.43 13.31
N ILE A 273 -0.02 19.00 12.21
CA ILE A 273 1.27 18.29 12.20
C ILE A 273 2.38 19.15 12.79
N VAL A 274 2.51 20.41 12.37
CA VAL A 274 3.51 21.34 12.92
C VAL A 274 3.33 21.52 14.42
N SER A 275 2.09 21.71 14.88
CA SER A 275 1.76 21.86 16.30
C SER A 275 2.16 20.62 17.10
N LEU A 276 1.76 19.43 16.63
CA LEU A 276 2.08 18.15 17.27
C LEU A 276 3.61 17.94 17.36
N LEU A 277 4.33 18.12 16.26
CA LEU A 277 5.79 17.94 16.20
C LEU A 277 6.54 18.94 17.09
N THR A 278 6.00 20.14 17.27
CA THR A 278 6.54 21.13 18.20
C THR A 278 6.32 20.70 19.66
N GLN A 279 5.12 20.22 19.99
CA GLN A 279 4.79 19.77 21.36
C GLN A 279 5.66 18.60 21.82
N ILE A 280 5.99 17.66 20.92
CA ILE A 280 6.84 16.52 21.25
C ILE A 280 8.35 16.85 21.22
N GLY A 281 8.75 18.04 20.73
CA GLY A 281 10.15 18.47 20.67
C GLY A 281 10.92 18.03 19.41
N TRP A 282 10.22 17.61 18.36
CA TRP A 282 10.82 16.98 17.17
C TRP A 282 10.93 17.88 15.94
N ARG A 283 10.57 19.16 16.07
CA ARG A 283 10.61 20.11 14.94
C ARG A 283 11.97 20.15 14.24
N ASN A 284 13.06 19.91 14.97
CA ASN A 284 14.43 19.95 14.47
C ASN A 284 14.81 18.75 13.58
N HIS A 285 14.14 17.59 13.71
CA HIS A 285 14.34 16.43 12.83
C HIS A 285 13.52 16.51 11.53
N ILE A 286 12.60 17.49 11.45
CA ILE A 286 11.73 17.68 10.29
C ILE A 286 12.38 18.69 9.34
N GLN A 287 12.92 18.17 8.24
CA GLN A 287 13.50 19.00 7.19
C GLN A 287 12.42 19.86 6.50
N SER A 288 11.29 19.25 6.13
CA SER A 288 10.21 19.96 5.43
C SER A 288 8.86 19.28 5.57
N ILE A 289 7.80 20.07 5.36
CA ILE A 289 6.43 19.56 5.18
C ILE A 289 5.96 20.00 3.80
N VAL A 290 5.64 19.02 2.96
CA VAL A 290 5.14 19.17 1.59
C VAL A 290 3.63 18.96 1.62
N THR A 291 2.86 19.95 1.16
CA THR A 291 1.41 19.79 1.07
C THR A 291 0.96 19.25 -0.28
N GLU A 292 -0.27 18.75 -0.35
CA GLU A 292 -0.92 18.37 -1.62
C GLU A 292 -0.89 19.52 -2.65
N SER A 293 -1.13 20.76 -2.22
CA SER A 293 -0.98 21.94 -3.09
C SER A 293 0.45 22.11 -3.63
N ASN A 294 1.49 21.73 -2.87
CA ASN A 294 2.85 21.70 -3.38
C ASN A 294 3.02 20.63 -4.47
N LEU A 295 2.50 19.42 -4.25
CA LEU A 295 2.54 18.34 -5.24
C LEU A 295 1.83 18.75 -6.53
N ILE A 296 0.62 19.31 -6.44
CA ILE A 296 -0.14 19.80 -7.59
C ILE A 296 0.69 20.82 -8.37
N CYS A 297 1.25 21.81 -7.67
CA CYS A 297 2.08 22.84 -8.31
C CYS A 297 3.33 22.25 -9.01
N TRP A 298 3.98 21.27 -8.40
CA TRP A 298 5.18 20.64 -8.97
C TRP A 298 4.86 19.72 -10.15
N TYR A 299 3.75 18.99 -10.10
CA TYR A 299 3.24 18.24 -11.24
C TYR A 299 2.92 19.16 -12.42
N GLU A 300 2.26 20.30 -12.20
CA GLU A 300 2.01 21.26 -13.29
C GLU A 300 3.31 21.78 -13.92
N LYS A 301 4.34 22.07 -13.10
CA LYS A 301 5.66 22.49 -13.60
C LYS A 301 6.36 21.38 -14.39
N ALA A 302 6.27 20.15 -13.93
CA ALA A 302 6.91 19.00 -14.56
C ALA A 302 6.21 18.59 -15.87
N LEU A 303 4.89 18.65 -15.92
CA LEU A 303 4.09 18.20 -17.06
C LEU A 303 3.89 19.27 -18.13
N ARG A 304 3.75 20.54 -17.73
CA ARG A 304 3.35 21.65 -18.62
C ARG A 304 4.19 22.92 -18.45
N GLY A 305 5.20 22.88 -17.57
CA GLY A 305 6.10 24.00 -17.35
C GLY A 305 7.23 24.09 -18.37
N LYS A 306 8.21 24.96 -18.07
CA LYS A 306 9.34 25.29 -18.95
C LYS A 306 10.14 24.06 -19.42
N TYR A 307 10.23 23.01 -18.59
CA TYR A 307 11.02 21.81 -18.86
C TYR A 307 10.13 20.58 -19.13
N ALA A 308 8.86 20.79 -19.49
CA ALA A 308 7.90 19.72 -19.75
C ALA A 308 8.37 18.72 -20.81
N GLU A 309 9.03 19.17 -21.86
CA GLU A 309 9.57 18.29 -22.91
C GLU A 309 10.70 17.37 -22.42
N GLN A 310 11.33 17.69 -21.28
CA GLN A 310 12.42 16.88 -20.71
C GLN A 310 11.93 15.96 -19.58
N ILE A 311 10.86 16.36 -18.88
CA ILE A 311 10.44 15.75 -17.61
C ILE A 311 9.07 15.06 -17.75
N GLY A 312 8.17 15.64 -18.54
CA GLY A 312 6.74 15.32 -18.51
C GLY A 312 6.43 13.88 -18.91
N ASP A 313 7.02 13.40 -20.01
CA ASP A 313 6.78 12.04 -20.50
C ASP A 313 7.35 10.99 -19.55
N GLU A 314 8.56 11.21 -19.03
CA GLU A 314 9.19 10.32 -18.04
C GLU A 314 8.37 10.25 -16.74
N LEU A 315 7.84 11.39 -16.28
CA LEU A 315 6.97 11.43 -15.10
C LEU A 315 5.70 10.59 -15.28
N ILE A 316 5.05 10.67 -16.45
CA ILE A 316 3.86 9.89 -16.75
C ILE A 316 4.20 8.40 -16.87
N ILE A 317 5.27 8.05 -17.60
CA ILE A 317 5.73 6.66 -17.74
C ILE A 317 5.98 6.05 -16.37
N ARG A 318 6.68 6.78 -15.50
CA ARG A 318 6.98 6.31 -14.14
C ARG A 318 5.73 6.14 -13.30
N LEU A 319 4.84 7.14 -13.31
CA LEU A 319 3.58 7.07 -12.58
C LEU A 319 2.74 5.84 -13.01
N CYS A 320 2.63 5.62 -14.32
CA CYS A 320 1.93 4.47 -14.89
C CYS A 320 2.61 3.13 -14.55
N GLY A 321 3.94 3.07 -14.57
CA GLY A 321 4.70 1.89 -14.17
C GLY A 321 4.44 1.51 -12.71
N GLU A 322 4.51 2.48 -11.80
CA GLU A 322 4.27 2.26 -10.37
C GLU A 322 2.82 1.85 -10.06
N ILE A 323 1.86 2.37 -10.83
CA ILE A 323 0.46 1.93 -10.80
C ILE A 323 0.32 0.49 -11.25
N ALA A 324 0.94 0.13 -12.39
CA ALA A 324 0.86 -1.22 -12.94
C ALA A 324 1.53 -2.26 -12.02
N GLU A 325 2.62 -1.89 -11.35
CA GLU A 325 3.27 -2.73 -10.34
C GLU A 325 2.40 -2.91 -9.09
N GLU A 326 1.73 -1.85 -8.62
CA GLU A 326 0.87 -1.94 -7.44
C GLU A 326 -0.44 -2.68 -7.75
N PHE A 327 -0.98 -2.51 -8.96
CA PHE A 327 -2.27 -3.06 -9.42
C PHE A 327 -2.12 -3.86 -10.74
N PRO A 328 -1.46 -5.05 -10.72
CA PRO A 328 -1.08 -5.78 -11.95
C PRO A 328 -2.21 -6.33 -12.80
N SER A 329 -3.40 -6.55 -12.23
CA SER A 329 -4.49 -7.25 -12.91
C SER A 329 -5.82 -6.53 -12.73
N VAL A 330 -6.18 -5.82 -13.79
CA VAL A 330 -7.44 -5.07 -13.88
C VAL A 330 -8.41 -5.68 -14.90
N ASP A 331 -7.92 -6.54 -15.81
CA ASP A 331 -8.64 -6.73 -17.07
C ASP A 331 -9.51 -8.00 -17.17
N THR A 332 -9.37 -9.02 -16.32
CA THR A 332 -10.25 -10.21 -16.39
C THR A 332 -10.47 -10.94 -15.06
N ILE A 333 -11.69 -11.46 -14.86
CA ILE A 333 -11.98 -12.44 -13.81
C ILE A 333 -11.27 -13.75 -14.16
N PRO A 334 -10.39 -14.29 -13.30
CA PRO A 334 -9.67 -15.51 -13.61
C PRO A 334 -10.52 -16.77 -13.56
N ASP A 335 -10.03 -17.82 -14.22
CA ASP A 335 -10.77 -19.07 -14.41
C ASP A 335 -11.07 -19.80 -13.09
N ILE A 336 -10.26 -19.60 -12.04
CA ILE A 336 -10.52 -20.16 -10.70
C ILE A 336 -11.86 -19.70 -10.12
N ILE A 337 -12.31 -18.49 -10.45
CA ILE A 337 -13.60 -17.95 -10.03
C ILE A 337 -14.70 -18.38 -11.00
N LYS A 338 -14.44 -18.34 -12.32
CA LYS A 338 -15.40 -18.79 -13.34
C LYS A 338 -15.81 -20.25 -13.14
N ASN A 339 -14.86 -21.12 -12.82
CA ASN A 339 -15.10 -22.56 -12.64
C ASN A 339 -15.92 -22.88 -11.37
N ARG A 340 -16.06 -21.93 -10.44
CA ARG A 340 -16.89 -22.08 -9.24
C ARG A 340 -18.35 -21.70 -9.48
N HIS A 341 -18.68 -21.17 -10.67
CA HIS A 341 -20.04 -20.86 -11.12
C HIS A 341 -20.85 -19.99 -10.17
N TYR A 342 -20.21 -19.01 -9.51
CA TYR A 342 -20.89 -18.11 -8.58
C TYR A 342 -22.02 -17.31 -9.24
N GLU A 343 -21.96 -17.10 -10.55
CA GLU A 343 -23.02 -16.47 -11.34
C GLU A 343 -24.32 -17.27 -11.39
N LYS A 344 -24.27 -18.57 -11.06
CA LYS A 344 -25.43 -19.48 -11.06
C LYS A 344 -25.96 -19.78 -9.65
N VAL A 345 -25.35 -19.21 -8.62
CA VAL A 345 -25.76 -19.46 -7.24
C VAL A 345 -27.04 -18.66 -6.96
N GLU A 346 -28.15 -19.36 -6.77
CA GLU A 346 -29.41 -18.75 -6.35
C GLU A 346 -29.32 -18.28 -4.89
N THR A 347 -29.13 -16.99 -4.69
CA THR A 347 -29.10 -16.36 -3.36
C THR A 347 -30.42 -15.67 -3.04
N ASP A 348 -30.80 -15.73 -1.76
CA ASP A 348 -31.89 -14.90 -1.25
C ASP A 348 -31.49 -13.41 -1.27
N ASP A 349 -32.47 -12.51 -1.19
CA ASP A 349 -32.22 -11.06 -1.23
C ASP A 349 -31.27 -10.58 -0.11
N PHE A 350 -31.07 -11.41 0.92
CA PHE A 350 -30.16 -11.12 2.01
C PHE A 350 -28.68 -11.20 1.59
N TRP A 351 -28.31 -12.12 0.68
CA TRP A 351 -26.92 -12.29 0.20
C TRP A 351 -26.67 -11.66 -1.18
N LYS A 352 -27.65 -10.96 -1.74
CA LYS A 352 -27.46 -10.16 -2.95
C LYS A 352 -26.64 -8.90 -2.63
N ALA A 353 -25.72 -8.55 -3.53
CA ALA A 353 -25.11 -7.24 -3.50
C ALA A 353 -26.19 -6.20 -3.81
N VAL A 354 -26.41 -5.24 -2.90
CA VAL A 354 -27.19 -4.04 -3.20
C VAL A 354 -26.27 -3.17 -4.05
N GLU A 355 -26.70 -2.82 -5.26
CA GLU A 355 -25.96 -1.97 -6.20
C GLU A 355 -25.60 -0.60 -5.63
#